data_AF-A0A1B7X9U5-F1
#
_entry.id   AF-A0A1B7X9U5-F1
#
_cell.length_a   1.000
_cell.length_b   1.000
_cell.length_c   1.000
_cell.angle_alpha   90.00
_cell.angle_beta   90.00
_cell.angle_gamma   90.00
#
_symmetry.space_group_name_H-M   'P 1'
#
loop_
_entity.id
_entity.type
_entity.pdbx_description
1 polymer ?
#
loop_
_entity_poly.entity_id
_entity_poly.type
_entity_poly.pdbx_seq_one_letter_code
_entity_poly.pdbx_strand_id
1 'polypeptide(L)'
;MKTRAYEKNIERLKAMFGTYSHVARYMRMDVRHFRLQRRTPNKFGMHRVAQATKILRLRMLLRVLREDYGVSCSVMAKALRKADARIMGKNSIK
;
A
#
# COMPACT_ATOMS: atom_id res chain seq x y z
N MET A 1 20.31 -6.18 -3.37
CA MET A 1 20.18 -5.66 -4.75
C MET A 1 18.83 -4.97 -4.90
N LYS A 2 18.78 -3.79 -5.53
CA LYS A 2 17.52 -3.10 -5.88
C LYS A 2 16.79 -3.86 -6.98
N THR A 3 15.47 -3.94 -6.89
CA THR A 3 14.65 -4.55 -7.95
C THR A 3 13.92 -3.48 -8.75
N ARG A 4 13.67 -3.75 -10.04
CA ARG A 4 12.85 -2.87 -10.89
C ARG A 4 11.44 -2.63 -10.32
N ALA A 5 10.89 -3.62 -9.62
CA ALA A 5 9.60 -3.52 -8.95
C ALA A 5 9.63 -2.51 -7.78
N TYR A 6 10.71 -2.50 -7.01
CA TYR A 6 10.92 -1.54 -5.94
C TYR A 6 10.94 -0.10 -6.46
N GLU A 7 11.72 0.15 -7.53
CA GLU A 7 11.83 1.47 -8.15
C GLU A 7 10.49 1.97 -8.69
N LYS A 8 9.77 1.12 -9.44
CA LYS A 8 8.42 1.44 -9.93
C LYS A 8 7.45 1.79 -8.80
N ASN A 9 7.52 1.09 -7.67
CA ASN A 9 6.64 1.34 -6.53
C ASN A 9 7.00 2.65 -5.82
N ILE A 10 8.29 2.96 -5.66
CA ILE A 10 8.74 4.25 -5.13
C ILE A 10 8.29 5.40 -6.02
N GLU A 11 8.45 5.30 -7.33
CA GLU A 11 8.05 6.38 -8.24
C GLU A 11 6.53 6.59 -8.27
N ARG A 12 5.74 5.51 -8.17
CA ARG A 12 4.28 5.64 -7.98
C ARG A 12 3.91 6.36 -6.70
N LEU A 13 4.55 6.00 -5.58
CA LEU A 13 4.31 6.67 -4.31
C LEU A 13 4.74 8.15 -4.39
N LYS A 14 5.89 8.44 -5.00
CA LYS A 14 6.35 9.81 -5.21
C LYS A 14 5.38 10.62 -6.09
N ALA A 15 4.87 10.04 -7.18
CA ALA A 15 3.89 10.71 -8.03
C ALA A 15 2.62 11.11 -7.24
N MET A 16 2.18 10.26 -6.30
CA MET A 16 1.03 10.55 -5.46
C MET A 16 1.31 11.59 -4.36
N PHE A 17 2.49 11.55 -3.74
CA PHE A 17 2.80 12.35 -2.55
C PHE A 17 3.73 13.56 -2.81
N GLY A 18 4.18 13.73 -4.05
CA GLY A 18 5.07 14.79 -4.52
C GLY A 18 6.55 14.57 -4.18
N THR A 19 6.86 14.30 -2.91
CA THR A 19 8.25 14.20 -2.43
C THR A 19 8.55 12.89 -1.73
N TYR A 20 9.82 12.45 -1.76
CA TYR A 20 10.25 11.27 -1.00
C TYR A 20 10.09 11.44 0.52
N SER A 21 10.13 12.68 1.02
CA SER A 21 9.84 12.98 2.43
C SER A 21 8.38 12.70 2.76
N HIS A 22 7.44 13.05 1.87
CA HIS A 22 6.02 12.74 2.05
C HIS A 22 5.75 11.24 1.92
N VAL A 23 6.43 10.55 1.00
CA VAL A 23 6.38 9.08 0.92
C VAL A 23 6.81 8.45 2.25
N ALA A 24 7.91 8.91 2.84
CA ALA A 24 8.38 8.42 4.14
C ALA A 24 7.34 8.64 5.25
N ARG A 25 6.73 9.85 5.31
CA ARG A 25 5.64 10.15 6.26
C ARG A 25 4.43 9.24 6.06
N TYR A 26 4.00 9.03 4.82
CA TYR A 26 2.91 8.12 4.49
C TYR A 26 3.18 6.68 4.97
N MET A 27 4.42 6.23 4.80
CA MET A 27 4.89 4.92 5.22
C MET A 27 5.16 4.81 6.74
N ARG A 28 5.00 5.90 7.50
CA ARG A 28 5.38 6.02 8.91
C ARG A 28 6.83 5.57 9.13
N MET A 29 7.72 6.10 8.30
CA MET A 29 9.16 5.88 8.37
C MET A 29 9.88 7.21 8.61
N ASP A 30 10.97 7.17 9.40
CA ASP A 30 11.86 8.30 9.50
C ASP A 30 12.41 8.68 8.10
N VAL A 31 12.47 9.98 7.82
CA VAL A 31 12.82 10.50 6.50
C VAL A 31 14.29 10.24 6.17
N ARG A 32 15.20 10.30 7.16
CA ARG A 32 16.62 10.03 6.95
C ARG A 32 16.83 8.54 6.69
N HIS A 33 16.19 7.70 7.50
CA HIS A 33 16.19 6.25 7.34
C HIS A 33 15.62 5.82 5.98
N PHE A 34 14.51 6.40 5.54
CA PHE A 34 13.94 6.14 4.22
C PHE A 34 14.88 6.56 3.09
N ARG A 35 15.54 7.72 3.21
CA ARG A 35 16.54 8.17 2.22
C ARG A 35 17.70 7.19 2.10
N LEU A 36 18.21 6.67 3.23
CA LEU A 36 19.24 5.64 3.25
C LEU A 36 18.73 4.35 2.57
N GLN A 37 17.57 3.84 2.99
CA GLN A 37 16.99 2.63 2.40
C GLN A 37 16.70 2.77 0.90
N ARG A 38 16.32 3.95 0.42
CA ARG A 38 16.13 4.20 -1.02
C ARG A 38 17.45 4.06 -1.80
N ARG A 39 18.59 4.41 -1.20
CA ARG A 39 19.92 4.26 -1.81
C ARG A 39 20.42 2.81 -1.71
N THR A 40 20.20 2.16 -0.58
CA THR A 40 20.67 0.80 -0.28
C THR A 40 19.57 -0.04 0.39
N PRO A 41 18.56 -0.50 -0.37
CA PRO A 41 17.43 -1.18 0.24
C PRO A 41 17.78 -2.60 0.65
N ASN A 42 17.38 -2.93 1.86
CA ASN A 42 17.33 -4.30 2.37
C ASN A 42 15.94 -4.92 2.10
N LYS A 43 15.79 -6.22 2.39
CA LYS A 43 14.54 -6.95 2.18
C LYS A 43 13.35 -6.28 2.88
N PHE A 44 13.55 -5.80 4.10
CA PHE A 44 12.52 -5.12 4.89
C PHE A 44 12.03 -3.82 4.24
N GLY A 45 12.96 -2.97 3.79
CA GLY A 45 12.64 -1.72 3.10
C GLY A 45 11.90 -1.95 1.79
N MET A 46 12.32 -2.96 1.01
CA MET A 46 11.61 -3.35 -0.21
C MET A 46 10.18 -3.83 0.09
N HIS A 47 10.01 -4.63 1.14
CA HIS A 47 8.70 -5.12 1.57
C HIS A 47 7.78 -3.97 2.00
N ARG A 48 8.24 -3.03 2.81
CA ARG A 48 7.43 -1.88 3.25
C ARG A 48 6.98 -1.02 2.07
N VAL A 49 7.86 -0.75 1.11
CA VAL A 49 7.49 -0.01 -0.11
C VAL A 49 6.39 -0.74 -0.88
N ALA A 50 6.54 -2.06 -1.07
CA ALA A 50 5.53 -2.86 -1.76
C ALA A 50 4.18 -2.86 -1.03
N GLN A 51 4.18 -2.99 0.31
CA GLN A 51 2.97 -2.90 1.12
C GLN A 51 2.31 -1.52 1.02
N ALA A 52 3.08 -0.45 1.15
CA ALA A 52 2.60 0.92 1.05
C ALA A 52 1.92 1.18 -0.31
N THR A 53 2.50 0.70 -1.42
CA THR A 53 1.88 0.81 -2.75
C THR A 53 0.58 -0.01 -2.85
N LYS A 54 0.52 -1.21 -2.26
CA LYS A 54 -0.73 -2.00 -2.23
C LYS A 54 -1.83 -1.30 -1.46
N ILE A 55 -1.52 -0.72 -0.30
CA ILE A 55 -2.48 0.04 0.52
C ILE A 55 -2.95 1.29 -0.23
N LEU A 56 -2.05 2.00 -0.91
CA LEU A 56 -2.43 3.16 -1.72
C LEU A 56 -3.44 2.76 -2.81
N ARG A 57 -3.17 1.69 -3.56
CA ARG A 57 -4.08 1.20 -4.60
C ARG A 57 -5.46 0.82 -4.05
N LEU A 58 -5.48 0.14 -2.91
CA LEU A 58 -6.74 -0.21 -2.26
C LEU A 58 -7.53 1.04 -1.86
N ARG A 59 -6.86 2.06 -1.30
CA ARG A 59 -7.52 3.33 -0.96
C ARG A 59 -8.08 4.05 -2.18
N MET A 60 -7.34 4.06 -3.29
CA MET A 60 -7.82 4.65 -4.54
C MET A 60 -9.05 3.90 -5.07
N LEU A 61 -9.03 2.57 -5.05
CA LEU A 61 -10.18 1.77 -5.48
C LEU A 61 -11.41 2.03 -4.60
N LEU A 62 -11.24 2.04 -3.28
CA LEU A 62 -12.34 2.33 -2.35
C LEU A 62 -12.88 3.76 -2.54
N ARG A 63 -12.01 4.71 -2.90
CA ARG A 63 -12.44 6.07 -3.25
C ARG A 63 -13.30 6.07 -4.50
N VAL A 64 -12.85 5.45 -5.59
CA VAL A 64 -13.61 5.32 -6.85
C VAL A 64 -14.97 4.67 -6.60
N LEU A 65 -15.03 3.57 -5.85
CA LEU A 65 -16.30 2.92 -5.52
C LEU A 65 -17.26 3.86 -4.78
N ARG A 66 -16.75 4.73 -3.92
CA ARG A 66 -17.56 5.70 -3.18
C ARG A 66 -18.00 6.87 -4.03
N GLU A 67 -17.05 7.50 -4.73
CA GLU A 67 -17.24 8.78 -5.42
C GLU A 67 -17.92 8.57 -6.78
N ASP A 68 -17.50 7.57 -7.55
CA ASP A 68 -17.98 7.37 -8.93
C ASP A 68 -19.16 6.41 -9.00
N TYR A 69 -19.23 5.44 -8.07
CA TYR A 69 -20.27 4.40 -8.07
C TYR A 69 -21.28 4.54 -6.91
N GLY A 70 -21.14 5.56 -6.06
CA GLY A 70 -22.07 5.81 -4.95
C GLY A 70 -22.13 4.72 -3.89
N VAL A 71 -21.13 3.82 -3.83
CA VAL A 71 -21.13 2.72 -2.86
C VAL A 71 -20.87 3.28 -1.46
N SER A 72 -21.80 3.03 -0.53
CA SER A 72 -21.67 3.50 0.84
C SER A 72 -20.55 2.78 1.60
N CYS A 73 -19.96 3.47 2.58
CA CYS A 73 -18.92 2.89 3.44
C CYS A 73 -19.40 1.64 4.20
N SER A 74 -20.68 1.57 4.58
CA SER A 74 -21.25 0.42 5.27
C SER A 74 -21.29 -0.83 4.38
N VAL A 75 -21.66 -0.68 3.10
CA VAL A 75 -21.66 -1.75 2.11
C VAL A 75 -20.23 -2.24 1.85
N MET A 76 -19.28 -1.33 1.65
CA MET A 76 -17.86 -1.69 1.48
C MET A 76 -17.32 -2.43 2.71
N ALA A 77 -17.62 -1.98 3.93
CA ALA A 77 -17.18 -2.64 5.16
C ALA A 77 -17.77 -4.06 5.29
N LYS A 78 -19.04 -4.24 4.93
CA LYS A 78 -19.69 -5.56 4.89
C LYS A 78 -19.03 -6.49 3.87
N ALA A 79 -18.75 -5.98 2.67
CA ALA A 79 -18.08 -6.74 1.61
C ALA A 79 -16.65 -7.14 2.02
N LEU A 80 -15.88 -6.23 2.62
CA LEU A 80 -14.53 -6.50 3.10
C LEU A 80 -14.51 -7.56 4.20
N ARG A 81 -15.42 -7.48 5.19
CA ARG A 81 -15.54 -8.52 6.23
C ARG A 81 -15.90 -9.90 5.65
N LYS A 82 -16.78 -9.95 4.65
CA LYS A 82 -17.14 -11.20 3.97
C LYS A 82 -15.96 -11.77 3.17
N ALA A 83 -15.17 -10.91 2.54
CA ALA A 83 -13.96 -11.31 1.83
C ALA A 83 -12.89 -11.85 2.80
N ASP A 84 -12.68 -11.18 3.93
CA ASP A 84 -11.76 -11.60 4.98
C ASP A 84 -12.12 -12.97 5.57
N ALA A 85 -13.39 -13.17 5.93
CA ALA A 85 -13.90 -14.45 6.42
C ALA A 85 -13.69 -15.60 5.41
N ARG A 86 -13.81 -15.32 4.10
CA ARG A 86 -13.53 -16.31 3.05
C ARG A 86 -12.04 -16.63 2.92
N ILE A 87 -11.17 -15.65 3.11
CA ILE A 87 -9.71 -15.85 3.06
C ILE A 87 -9.28 -16.67 4.29
N MET A 88 -9.75 -16.30 5.47
CA MET A 88 -9.42 -17.01 6.72
C MET A 88 -10.00 -18.42 6.74
N GLY A 89 -11.26 -18.60 6.31
CA GLY A 89 -11.90 -19.92 6.24
C GLY A 89 -11.23 -20.89 5.25
N LYS A 90 -10.60 -20.37 4.18
CA LYS A 90 -9.81 -21.18 3.23
C LYS A 90 -8.44 -21.59 3.79
N ASN A 91 -7.92 -20.89 4.80
CA ASN A 91 -6.63 -21.19 5.42
C ASN A 91 -6.73 -22.17 6.60
N SER A 92 -7.94 -22.49 7.07
CA SER A 92 -8.24 -23.43 8.16
C SER A 92 -8.44 -24.89 7.71
N ILE A 93 -8.16 -25.21 6.44
CA ILE A 93 -8.06 -26.59 5.94
C ILE A 93 -6.60 -26.81 5.53
N LYS A 94 -5.76 -27.18 6.49
CA LYS A 94 -4.48 -27.88 6.30
C LYS A 94 -3.97 -28.38 7.64
#